data_AF-D9IVY2-F1
#
_entry.id   AF-D9IVY2-F1
#
_cell.length_a   1.000
_cell.length_b   1.000
_cell.length_c   1.000
_cell.angle_alpha   90.00
_cell.angle_beta   90.00
_cell.angle_gamma   90.00
#
_symmetry.space_group_name_H-M   'P 1'
#
loop_
_entity.id
_entity.type
_entity.pdbx_description
1 polymer ?
#
loop_
_entity_poly.entity_id
_entity_poly.type
_entity_poly.pdbx_seq_one_letter_code
_entity_poly.pdbx_strand_id
1 'polypeptide(L)'
;DQLMDLMHARARRRFSHGLKRKPMALVKKLRKAKKEAPPNEKPEIVKTHLRNMIIVPEMVGSIVGVYNGKTFNQVEIKPEMIGHYLG
;
A
#
# COMPACT_ATOMS: atom_id res chain seq x y z
N ASP A 1 -16.67 6.30 -2.57
CA ASP A 1 -16.61 7.66 -3.12
C ASP A 1 -16.00 8.70 -2.18
N GLN A 2 -16.31 8.69 -0.87
CA GLN A 2 -15.73 9.63 0.11
C GLN A 2 -14.18 9.69 0.14
N LEU A 3 -13.49 8.58 -0.15
CA LEU A 3 -12.02 8.56 -0.17
C LEU A 3 -11.44 9.40 -1.32
N MET A 4 -12.12 9.48 -2.47
CA MET A 4 -11.59 10.20 -3.63
C MET A 4 -11.58 11.71 -3.37
N ASP A 5 -12.57 12.24 -2.66
CA ASP A 5 -12.68 13.67 -2.38
C ASP A 5 -11.56 14.20 -1.46
N LEU A 6 -11.04 13.32 -0.60
CA LEU A 6 -9.94 13.61 0.33
C LEU A 6 -8.55 13.47 -0.33
N MET A 7 -8.48 12.97 -1.57
CA MET A 7 -7.22 12.68 -2.27
C MET A 7 -6.81 13.80 -3.23
N HIS A 8 -5.49 13.98 -3.37
CA HIS A 8 -4.93 14.92 -4.35
C HIS A 8 -5.32 14.55 -5.80
N ALA A 9 -5.34 15.54 -6.71
CA ALA A 9 -5.83 15.36 -8.09
C ALA A 9 -5.17 14.18 -8.83
N ARG A 10 -3.86 13.98 -8.65
CA ARG A 10 -3.12 12.86 -9.24
C ARG A 10 -3.62 11.48 -8.76
N ALA A 11 -3.95 11.33 -7.49
CA ALA A 11 -4.44 10.08 -6.92
C ALA A 11 -5.87 9.81 -7.41
N ARG A 12 -6.75 10.82 -7.40
CA ARG A 12 -8.09 10.74 -7.98
C ARG A 12 -8.06 10.28 -9.44
N ARG A 13 -7.21 10.88 -10.27
CA ARG A 13 -7.03 10.47 -11.67
C ARG A 13 -6.66 9.00 -11.78
N ARG A 14 -5.74 8.51 -10.94
CA ARG A 14 -5.34 7.10 -10.91
C ARG A 14 -6.48 6.16 -10.52
N PHE A 15 -7.30 6.52 -9.53
CA PHE A 15 -8.48 5.74 -9.17
C PHE A 15 -9.55 5.75 -10.27
N SER A 16 -9.76 6.88 -10.96
CA SER A 16 -10.72 6.97 -12.08
C SER A 16 -10.32 6.10 -13.28
N HIS A 17 -9.01 5.94 -13.54
CA HIS A 17 -8.50 5.05 -14.57
C HIS A 17 -8.53 3.57 -14.16
N GLY A 18 -8.87 3.27 -12.91
CA GLY A 18 -8.97 1.93 -12.36
C GLY A 18 -7.65 1.33 -11.85
N LEU A 19 -7.77 0.50 -10.81
CA LEU A 19 -6.66 -0.30 -10.29
C LEU A 19 -6.51 -1.58 -11.11
N LYS A 20 -5.38 -1.73 -11.80
CA LYS A 20 -5.05 -2.94 -12.57
C LYS A 20 -4.89 -4.17 -11.65
N ARG A 21 -4.84 -5.37 -12.23
CA ARG A 21 -4.66 -6.65 -11.50
C ARG A 21 -3.47 -6.67 -10.53
N LYS A 22 -2.34 -6.06 -10.87
CA LYS A 22 -1.12 -6.05 -10.05
C LYS A 22 -1.31 -5.32 -8.69
N PRO A 23 -1.79 -4.06 -8.67
CA PRO A 23 -2.25 -3.39 -7.44
C PRO A 23 -3.19 -4.22 -6.57
N MET A 24 -4.22 -4.82 -7.16
CA MET A 24 -5.21 -5.62 -6.42
C MET A 24 -4.59 -6.88 -5.79
N ALA A 25 -3.66 -7.53 -6.49
CA ALA A 25 -2.93 -8.67 -5.96
C ALA A 25 -2.05 -8.29 -4.75
N LEU A 26 -1.42 -7.10 -4.78
CA LEU A 26 -0.64 -6.60 -3.65
C LEU A 26 -1.53 -6.35 -2.42
N VAL A 27 -2.68 -5.68 -2.60
CA VAL A 27 -3.65 -5.46 -1.52
C VAL A 27 -4.14 -6.79 -0.94
N LYS A 28 -4.40 -7.80 -1.78
CA LYS A 28 -4.79 -9.14 -1.31
C LYS A 28 -3.70 -9.79 -0.46
N LYS A 29 -2.43 -9.69 -0.86
CA LYS A 29 -1.30 -10.21 -0.08
C LYS A 29 -1.16 -9.50 1.27
N LEU A 30 -1.31 -8.18 1.29
CA LEU A 30 -1.26 -7.39 2.52
C LEU A 30 -2.42 -7.71 3.46
N ARG A 31 -3.64 -7.89 2.93
CA ARG A 31 -4.80 -8.35 3.71
C ARG A 31 -4.57 -9.73 4.32
N LYS A 32 -3.90 -10.63 3.60
CA LYS A 32 -3.56 -11.97 4.11
C LYS A 32 -2.54 -11.86 5.24
N ALA A 33 -1.43 -11.14 5.02
CA ALA A 33 -0.39 -10.93 6.02
C ALA A 33 -0.91 -10.25 7.30
N LYS A 34 -1.84 -9.30 7.17
CA LYS A 34 -2.47 -8.63 8.32
C LYS A 34 -3.43 -9.54 9.10
N LYS A 35 -4.05 -10.53 8.44
CA LYS A 35 -4.94 -11.50 9.11
C LYS A 35 -4.18 -12.63 9.81
N GLU A 36 -3.05 -13.02 9.26
CA GLU A 36 -2.21 -14.10 9.80
C GLU A 36 -1.30 -13.62 10.94
N ALA A 37 -1.12 -12.31 11.08
CA ALA A 37 -0.34 -11.73 12.17
C ALA A 37 -1.05 -11.90 13.54
N PRO A 38 -0.35 -12.38 14.58
CA PRO A 38 -0.85 -12.39 15.95
C PRO A 38 -1.25 -10.99 16.44
N PRO A 39 -2.24 -10.86 17.35
CA PRO A 39 -2.54 -9.58 17.96
C PRO A 39 -1.31 -9.08 18.73
N ASN A 40 -0.81 -7.90 18.36
CA ASN A 40 0.43 -7.21 18.80
C ASN A 40 1.74 -7.51 18.08
N GLU A 41 1.79 -8.43 17.11
CA GLU A 41 3.02 -8.64 16.32
C GLU A 41 3.01 -7.92 14.98
N LYS A 42 4.20 -7.50 14.56
CA LYS A 42 4.40 -6.83 13.27
C LYS A 42 4.12 -7.83 12.14
N PRO A 43 3.26 -7.49 11.17
CA PRO A 43 2.92 -8.40 10.08
C PRO A 43 4.11 -8.68 9.16
N GLU A 44 4.05 -9.82 8.48
CA GLU A 44 5.12 -10.26 7.57
C GLU A 44 5.42 -9.22 6.48
N ILE A 45 6.71 -9.06 6.17
CA ILE A 45 7.20 -8.07 5.20
C ILE A 45 6.78 -8.49 3.79
N VAL A 46 5.87 -7.72 3.18
CA VAL A 46 5.47 -7.93 1.79
C VAL A 46 6.38 -7.12 0.86
N LYS A 47 7.22 -7.82 0.08
CA LYS A 47 8.11 -7.20 -0.91
C LYS A 47 7.36 -6.81 -2.18
N THR A 48 7.60 -5.59 -2.68
CA THR A 48 7.00 -5.06 -3.91
C THR A 48 7.99 -4.23 -4.73
N HIS A 49 7.87 -4.34 -6.05
CA HIS A 49 8.51 -3.43 -7.01
C HIS A 49 7.57 -2.32 -7.48
N LEU A 50 6.30 -2.37 -7.07
CA LEU A 50 5.26 -1.43 -7.51
C LEU A 50 5.36 -0.13 -6.72
N ARG A 51 6.28 0.74 -7.12
CA ARG A 51 6.47 2.10 -6.57
C ARG A 51 5.35 3.08 -6.94
N ASN A 52 4.62 2.79 -8.02
CA ASN A 52 3.51 3.60 -8.50
C ASN A 52 2.16 3.30 -7.82
N MET A 53 2.18 2.54 -6.73
CA MET A 53 0.99 2.23 -5.94
C MET A 53 0.70 3.38 -4.96
N ILE A 54 -0.57 3.74 -4.85
CA ILE A 54 -1.05 4.70 -3.85
C ILE A 54 -1.34 3.94 -2.56
N ILE A 55 -0.97 4.52 -1.43
CA ILE A 55 -1.27 3.96 -0.12
C ILE A 55 -2.77 4.08 0.14
N VAL A 56 -3.41 2.91 0.25
CA VAL A 56 -4.83 2.76 0.57
C VAL A 56 -4.98 2.57 2.08
N PRO A 57 -6.04 3.09 2.73
CA PRO A 57 -6.23 2.97 4.18
C PRO A 57 -6.12 1.54 4.73
N GLU A 58 -6.49 0.53 3.93
CA GLU A 58 -6.39 -0.88 4.32
C GLU A 58 -4.95 -1.36 4.55
N MET A 59 -3.96 -0.68 3.98
CA MET A 59 -2.53 -1.01 4.11
C MET A 59 -1.92 -0.45 5.40
N VAL A 60 -2.65 0.35 6.16
CA VAL A 60 -2.17 0.94 7.41
C VAL A 60 -1.86 -0.16 8.43
N GLY A 61 -0.69 -0.06 9.05
CA GLY A 61 -0.16 -1.05 9.99
C GLY A 61 0.51 -2.26 9.32
N SER A 62 0.64 -2.29 7.99
CA SER A 62 1.44 -3.30 7.29
C SER A 62 2.86 -2.81 7.01
N ILE A 63 3.82 -3.75 6.97
CA ILE A 63 5.21 -3.49 6.57
C ILE A 63 5.37 -3.87 5.10
N VAL A 64 5.74 -2.88 4.30
CA VAL A 64 5.96 -3.05 2.85
C VAL A 64 7.43 -2.87 2.54
N GLY A 65 8.03 -3.88 1.92
CA GLY A 65 9.38 -3.78 1.36
C GLY A 65 9.33 -3.14 -0.03
N VAL A 66 9.68 -1.87 -0.16
CA VAL A 66 9.71 -1.16 -1.46
C VAL A 66 11.09 -1.30 -2.10
N TYR A 67 11.15 -1.82 -3.33
CA TYR A 67 12.41 -1.96 -4.05
C TYR A 67 12.92 -0.61 -4.56
N ASN A 68 14.16 -0.26 -4.22
CA ASN A 68 14.79 1.00 -4.63
C ASN A 68 15.68 0.88 -5.90
N GLY A 69 15.90 -0.33 -6.42
CA GLY A 69 16.85 -0.60 -7.52
C GLY A 69 18.03 -1.50 -7.12
N LYS A 70 18.25 -1.69 -5.80
CA LYS A 70 19.29 -2.57 -5.25
C LYS A 70 18.76 -3.40 -4.10
N THR A 71 18.07 -2.78 -3.15
CA THR A 71 17.54 -3.40 -1.93
C THR A 71 16.05 -3.13 -1.75
N PHE A 72 15.42 -3.94 -0.90
CA PHE A 72 14.06 -3.68 -0.43
C PHE A 72 14.11 -2.88 0.86
N ASN A 73 13.68 -1.63 0.80
CA ASN A 73 13.56 -0.78 1.97
C ASN A 73 12.26 -1.13 2.70
N GLN A 74 12.35 -1.47 3.98
CA GLN A 74 11.19 -1.77 4.80
C GLN A 74 10.54 -0.46 5.25
N VAL A 75 9.29 -0.26 4.83
CA VAL A 75 8.49 0.92 5.18
C VAL A 75 7.28 0.46 5.98
N GLU A 76 7.14 0.98 7.19
CA GLU A 76 5.95 0.81 8.02
C GLU A 76 4.92 1.89 7.66
N ILE A 77 3.73 1.47 7.24
CA ILE A 77 2.71 2.39 6.73
C ILE A 77 1.95 3.02 7.88
N LYS A 78 2.13 4.34 8.04
CA LYS A 78 1.39 5.19 8.98
C LYS A 78 0.11 5.77 8.35
N PRO A 79 -0.92 6.11 9.15
CA PRO A 79 -2.14 6.73 8.63
C PRO A 79 -1.92 8.04 7.87
N GLU A 80 -0.93 8.84 8.27
CA GLU A 80 -0.56 10.11 7.63
C GLU A 80 -0.08 9.93 6.17
N MET A 81 0.33 8.71 5.80
CA MET A 81 0.84 8.40 4.47
C MET A 81 -0.26 8.05 3.47
N ILE A 82 -1.54 8.03 3.89
CA ILE A 82 -2.66 7.73 3.01
C ILE A 82 -2.70 8.73 1.85
N GLY A 83 -2.85 8.21 0.63
CA GLY A 83 -2.89 9.01 -0.59
C GLY A 83 -1.52 9.32 -1.20
N HIS A 84 -0.42 9.12 -0.49
CA HIS A 84 0.92 9.20 -1.07
C HIS A 84 1.25 7.94 -1.89
N TYR A 85 2.22 8.08 -2.79
CA TYR A 85 2.79 6.95 -3.52
C TYR A 85 3.84 6.24 -2.68
N LEU A 86 3.98 4.92 -2.86
CA LEU A 86 5.03 4.13 -2.20
C LEU A 86 6.46 4.49 -2.66
N GLY A 87 6.58 5.17 -3.80
CA GLY A 87 7.83 5.41 -4.50
C GLY A 87 8.40 6.80 -4.32
#